data_AF-A0A929K7B5-F1
#
_entry.id   AF-A0A929K7B5-F1
#
_cell.length_a   1.000
_cell.length_b   1.000
_cell.length_c   1.000
_cell.angle_alpha   90.00
_cell.angle_beta   90.00
_cell.angle_gamma   90.00
#
_symmetry.space_group_name_H-M   'P 1'
#
loop_
_entity.id
_entity.type
_entity.pdbx_description
1 polymer ?
#
loop_
_entity_poly.entity_id
_entity_poly.type
_entity_poly.pdbx_seq_one_letter_code
_entity_poly.pdbx_strand_id
1 'polypeptide(L)'
;RGELVSDEITIPMVLNRLKEEDCINGWLLDGFPRNLNQAMKLNEALMREGIDTDVLIEIILDREIAKKRIMGRRLCVNDNNHPNNIFIEAIRPDGDKCRICGGELKKRDDDQDEAAIDQRHDIYYNTKNGTIAAVKYYKNLSETKGVPVIVELDGRNSIEEVTKELIEKLGNVI
;
A
#
# COMPACT_ATOMS: atom_id res chain seq x y z
N ARG A 1 10.42 13.92 -16.37
CA ARG A 1 10.88 14.38 -15.04
C ARG A 1 9.64 14.45 -14.16
N GLY A 2 9.49 13.48 -13.26
CA GLY A 2 8.36 13.40 -12.32
C GLY A 2 8.74 14.09 -11.02
N GLU A 3 8.86 15.42 -11.06
CA GLU A 3 9.01 16.20 -9.84
C GLU A 3 7.74 16.01 -9.02
N LEU A 4 7.90 15.61 -7.74
CA LEU A 4 6.77 15.49 -6.84
C LEU A 4 6.13 16.89 -6.72
N VAL A 5 4.83 16.97 -6.96
CA VAL A 5 4.04 18.17 -6.67
C VAL A 5 4.32 18.54 -5.22
N SER A 6 4.56 19.83 -4.94
CA SER A 6 4.95 20.26 -3.60
C SER A 6 3.88 19.88 -2.58
N ASP A 7 4.31 19.61 -1.34
CA ASP A 7 3.39 19.29 -0.24
C ASP A 7 2.34 20.39 -0.03
N GLU A 8 2.74 21.65 -0.31
CA GLU A 8 1.90 22.85 -0.20
C GLU A 8 0.75 22.88 -1.21
N ILE A 9 0.89 22.18 -2.34
CA ILE A 9 -0.18 22.02 -3.33
C ILE A 9 -0.95 20.71 -3.06
N THR A 10 -0.22 19.64 -2.75
CA THR A 10 -0.81 18.29 -2.60
C THR A 10 -1.77 18.20 -1.42
N ILE A 11 -1.45 18.79 -0.27
CA ILE A 11 -2.32 18.71 0.91
C ILE A 11 -3.66 19.43 0.70
N PRO A 12 -3.70 20.69 0.20
CA PRO A 12 -4.97 21.32 -0.16
C PRO A 12 -5.77 20.52 -1.20
N MET A 13 -5.11 19.88 -2.18
CA MET A 13 -5.79 19.02 -3.14
C MET A 13 -6.47 17.83 -2.47
N VAL A 14 -5.77 17.15 -1.56
CA VAL A 14 -6.34 16.04 -0.77
C VAL A 14 -7.52 16.53 0.06
N LEU A 15 -7.38 17.64 0.80
CA LEU A 15 -8.46 18.18 1.61
C LEU A 15 -9.70 18.57 0.79
N ASN A 16 -9.49 19.22 -0.35
CA ASN A 16 -10.60 19.58 -1.24
C ASN A 16 -11.33 18.33 -1.73
N ARG A 17 -10.59 17.26 -2.06
CA ARG A 17 -11.18 16.00 -2.49
C ARG A 17 -11.99 15.33 -1.39
N LEU A 18 -11.49 15.34 -0.15
CA LEU A 18 -12.19 14.74 1.00
C LEU A 18 -13.46 15.50 1.41
N LYS A 19 -13.65 16.73 0.94
CA LYS A 19 -14.85 17.55 1.18
C LYS A 19 -15.96 17.34 0.15
N GLU A 20 -15.72 16.55 -0.89
CA GLU A 20 -16.75 16.23 -1.88
C GLU A 20 -17.83 15.30 -1.28
N GLU A 21 -19.05 15.36 -1.84
CA GLU A 21 -20.23 14.71 -1.28
C GLU A 21 -20.08 13.17 -1.15
N ASP A 22 -19.32 12.54 -2.04
CA ASP A 22 -19.09 11.10 -2.02
C ASP A 22 -18.16 10.64 -0.88
N CYS A 23 -17.42 11.56 -0.25
CA CYS A 23 -16.56 11.29 0.91
C CYS A 23 -17.25 11.45 2.27
N ILE A 24 -18.52 11.92 2.30
CA ILE A 24 -19.27 12.14 3.54
C ILE A 24 -19.42 10.86 4.36
N ASN A 25 -19.61 9.72 3.68
CA ASN A 25 -19.80 8.42 4.33
C ASN A 25 -18.49 7.67 4.60
N GLY A 26 -17.35 8.35 4.44
CA GLY A 26 -16.02 7.79 4.62
C GLY A 26 -15.19 7.84 3.36
N TRP A 27 -13.90 7.57 3.53
CA TRP A 27 -12.89 7.64 2.49
C TRP A 27 -11.75 6.68 2.81
N LEU A 28 -10.98 6.33 1.78
CA LEU A 28 -9.74 5.58 1.91
C LEU A 28 -8.65 6.33 1.15
N LEU A 29 -7.66 6.84 1.88
CA LEU A 29 -6.47 7.44 1.30
C LEU A 29 -5.43 6.34 1.02
N ASP A 30 -5.11 6.14 -0.26
CA ASP A 30 -4.09 5.19 -0.71
C ASP A 30 -2.94 5.93 -1.43
N GLY A 31 -1.70 5.60 -1.07
CA GLY A 31 -0.49 6.16 -1.67
C GLY A 31 -0.04 7.52 -1.16
N PHE A 32 -0.76 8.15 -0.22
CA PHE A 32 -0.38 9.38 0.47
C PHE A 32 -0.78 9.31 1.96
N PRO A 33 0.08 9.73 2.91
CA PRO A 33 1.39 10.37 2.75
C PRO A 33 2.54 9.39 2.46
N ARG A 34 3.61 9.87 1.82
CA ARG A 34 4.79 9.05 1.44
C ARG A 34 6.03 9.29 2.29
N ASN A 35 6.03 10.32 3.13
CA ASN A 35 7.13 10.69 4.02
C ASN A 35 6.60 11.31 5.32
N LEU A 36 7.48 11.41 6.33
CA LEU A 36 7.10 11.90 7.66
C LEU A 36 6.53 13.34 7.64
N ASN A 37 7.13 14.24 6.86
CA ASN A 37 6.70 15.64 6.77
C ASN A 37 5.26 15.74 6.21
N GLN A 38 4.96 14.96 5.17
CA GLN A 38 3.62 14.88 4.61
C GLN A 38 2.62 14.35 5.63
N ALA A 39 2.98 13.33 6.42
CA ALA A 39 2.09 12.79 7.45
C ALA A 39 1.75 13.80 8.54
N MET A 40 2.76 14.52 9.04
CA MET A 40 2.55 15.57 10.04
C MET A 40 1.65 16.69 9.51
N LYS A 41 1.94 17.20 8.31
CA LYS A 41 1.16 18.27 7.69
C LYS A 41 -0.26 17.82 7.35
N LEU A 42 -0.44 16.60 6.85
CA LEU A 42 -1.77 16.06 6.54
C LEU A 42 -2.61 15.96 7.82
N ASN A 43 -2.07 15.36 8.89
CA ASN A 43 -2.76 15.24 10.17
C ASN A 43 -3.12 16.62 10.75
N GLU A 44 -2.19 17.59 10.71
CA GLU A 44 -2.50 18.96 11.12
C GLU A 44 -3.65 19.58 10.31
N ALA A 45 -3.66 19.36 9.00
CA ALA A 45 -4.66 19.95 8.12
C ALA A 45 -6.04 19.29 8.30
N LEU A 46 -6.09 17.97 8.44
CA LEU A 46 -7.31 17.21 8.76
C LEU A 46 -7.91 17.67 10.10
N MET A 47 -7.10 17.79 11.15
CA MET A 47 -7.57 18.28 12.46
C MET A 47 -8.13 19.71 12.40
N ARG A 48 -7.54 20.61 11.58
CA ARG A 48 -8.06 21.98 11.41
C ARG A 48 -9.43 22.01 10.73
N GLU A 49 -9.70 21.05 9.86
CA GLU A 49 -10.96 20.90 9.14
C GLU A 49 -11.99 20.04 9.91
N GLY A 50 -11.63 19.54 11.09
CA GLY A 50 -12.49 18.64 11.86
C GLY A 50 -12.74 17.28 11.17
N ILE A 51 -11.80 16.85 10.32
CA ILE A 51 -11.84 15.54 9.67
C ILE A 51 -10.96 14.59 10.49
N ASP A 52 -11.56 13.55 11.06
CA ASP A 52 -10.86 12.55 11.84
C ASP A 52 -10.24 11.47 10.95
N THR A 53 -9.16 10.85 11.43
CA THR A 53 -8.59 9.64 10.84
C THR A 53 -8.88 8.48 11.78
N ASP A 54 -9.82 7.62 11.40
CA ASP A 54 -10.29 6.53 12.27
C ASP A 54 -9.31 5.37 12.32
N VAL A 55 -8.75 4.99 11.16
CA VAL A 55 -7.98 3.76 11.01
C VAL A 55 -6.72 3.98 10.17
N LEU A 56 -5.61 3.38 10.59
CA LEU A 56 -4.42 3.17 9.78
C LEU A 56 -4.29 1.68 9.48
N ILE A 57 -4.35 1.32 8.19
CA ILE A 57 -4.09 -0.05 7.74
C ILE A 57 -2.64 -0.14 7.26
N GLU A 58 -1.87 -1.07 7.82
CA GLU A 58 -0.51 -1.39 7.38
C GLU A 58 -0.42 -2.86 6.95
N ILE A 59 -0.07 -3.09 5.69
CA ILE A 59 0.28 -4.42 5.20
C ILE A 59 1.78 -4.61 5.34
N ILE A 60 2.19 -5.47 6.27
CA ILE A 60 3.59 -5.70 6.62
C ILE A 60 4.16 -6.77 5.72
N LEU A 61 5.28 -6.43 5.05
CA LEU A 61 6.03 -7.38 4.23
C LEU A 61 7.51 -7.00 4.23
N ASP A 62 8.38 -7.98 4.36
CA ASP A 62 9.82 -7.76 4.24
C ASP A 62 10.19 -7.24 2.85
N ARG A 63 11.13 -6.28 2.80
CA ARG A 63 11.62 -5.65 1.55
C ARG A 63 12.01 -6.67 0.49
N GLU A 64 12.76 -7.69 0.89
CA GLU A 64 13.24 -8.73 -0.02
C GLU A 64 12.10 -9.63 -0.53
N ILE A 65 11.10 -9.90 0.31
CA ILE A 65 9.92 -10.67 -0.10
C ILE A 65 9.09 -9.82 -1.08
N ALA A 66 8.88 -8.53 -0.78
CA ALA A 66 8.19 -7.60 -1.67
C ALA A 66 8.88 -7.51 -3.04
N LYS A 67 10.22 -7.34 -3.06
CA LYS A 67 11.02 -7.29 -4.30
C LYS A 67 10.88 -8.57 -5.10
N LYS A 68 11.04 -9.74 -4.46
CA LYS A 68 10.84 -11.05 -5.10
C LYS A 68 9.43 -11.18 -5.67
N ARG A 69 8.39 -10.79 -4.94
CA ARG A 69 7.00 -10.86 -5.44
C ARG A 69 6.78 -9.99 -6.67
N ILE A 70 7.38 -8.81 -6.76
CA ILE A 70 7.32 -7.97 -7.96
C ILE A 70 8.01 -8.69 -9.13
N MET A 71 9.28 -9.05 -8.96
CA MET A 71 10.10 -9.66 -10.03
C MET A 71 9.63 -11.06 -10.46
N GLY A 72 8.91 -11.74 -9.58
CA GLY A 72 8.36 -13.07 -9.79
C GLY A 72 7.15 -13.11 -10.68
N ARG A 73 6.51 -11.97 -10.96
CA ARG A 73 5.28 -11.92 -11.75
C ARG A 73 5.51 -12.47 -13.16
N ARG A 74 4.58 -13.29 -13.63
CA ARG A 74 4.51 -13.80 -15.00
C ARG A 74 3.12 -13.47 -15.54
N LEU A 75 3.07 -12.94 -16.76
CA LEU A 75 1.83 -12.60 -17.45
C LEU A 75 1.52 -13.71 -18.44
N CYS A 76 0.31 -14.26 -18.36
CA CYS A 76 -0.16 -15.21 -19.37
C CYS A 76 -0.52 -14.46 -20.65
N VAL A 77 -0.03 -14.97 -21.79
CA VAL A 77 -0.30 -14.37 -23.10
C VAL A 77 -1.78 -14.45 -23.52
N ASN A 78 -2.53 -15.41 -22.96
CA ASN A 78 -3.95 -15.62 -23.26
C ASN A 78 -4.86 -14.72 -22.40
N ASP A 79 -4.49 -14.50 -21.13
CA ASP A 79 -5.22 -13.63 -20.22
C ASP A 79 -4.29 -13.09 -19.12
N ASN A 80 -4.04 -11.78 -19.12
CA ASN A 80 -3.19 -11.14 -18.11
C ASN A 80 -3.78 -11.22 -16.69
N ASN A 81 -5.07 -11.53 -16.54
CA ASN A 81 -5.72 -11.71 -15.25
C ASN A 81 -5.43 -13.07 -14.60
N HIS A 82 -4.78 -14.01 -15.31
CA HIS A 82 -4.36 -15.27 -14.71
C HIS A 82 -3.16 -15.07 -13.79
N PRO A 83 -3.31 -15.12 -12.44
CA PRO A 83 -2.21 -14.87 -11.52
C PRO A 83 -1.15 -15.96 -11.63
N ASN A 84 0.07 -15.54 -11.94
CA ASN A 84 1.24 -16.40 -12.00
C ASN A 84 2.42 -15.68 -11.35
N ASN A 85 3.03 -16.30 -10.33
CA ASN A 85 4.19 -15.74 -9.65
C ASN A 85 5.14 -16.83 -9.16
N ILE A 86 6.40 -16.81 -9.59
CA ILE A 86 7.36 -17.87 -9.23
C ILE A 86 7.78 -17.86 -7.74
N PHE A 87 7.54 -16.77 -7.01
CA PHE A 87 7.88 -16.63 -5.59
C PHE A 87 6.67 -16.68 -4.65
N ILE A 88 5.45 -16.90 -5.17
CA ILE A 88 4.25 -17.08 -4.35
C ILE A 88 3.72 -18.49 -4.62
N GLU A 89 3.87 -19.39 -3.65
CA GLU A 89 3.58 -20.81 -3.82
C GLU A 89 2.16 -21.08 -4.33
N ALA A 90 1.16 -20.43 -3.73
CA ALA A 90 -0.25 -20.63 -4.07
C ALA A 90 -0.58 -20.34 -5.55
N ILE A 91 0.20 -19.47 -6.20
CA ILE A 91 0.00 -19.07 -7.60
C ILE A 91 1.24 -19.33 -8.46
N ARG A 92 2.07 -20.31 -8.08
CA ARG A 92 3.23 -20.69 -8.88
C ARG A 92 2.78 -21.22 -10.26
N PRO A 93 3.46 -20.84 -11.36
CA PRO A 93 3.28 -21.43 -12.68
C PRO A 93 3.38 -22.96 -12.70
N ASP A 94 2.78 -23.60 -13.71
CA ASP A 94 3.02 -25.00 -14.01
C ASP A 94 4.23 -25.11 -14.96
N GLY A 95 5.42 -25.26 -14.38
CA GLY A 95 6.68 -25.19 -15.14
C GLY A 95 6.87 -23.83 -15.82
N ASP A 96 6.94 -23.83 -17.15
CA ASP A 96 7.04 -22.63 -17.99
C ASP A 96 5.67 -22.12 -18.48
N LYS A 97 4.57 -22.75 -18.06
CA LYS A 97 3.20 -22.47 -18.52
C LYS A 97 2.32 -21.85 -17.45
N CYS A 98 1.29 -21.15 -17.92
CA CYS A 98 0.25 -20.59 -17.08
C CYS A 98 -0.47 -21.71 -16.31
N ARG A 99 -0.49 -21.60 -14.97
CA ARG A 99 -1.14 -22.58 -14.08
C ARG A 99 -2.66 -22.74 -14.28
N ILE A 100 -3.31 -21.84 -15.02
CA ILE A 100 -4.77 -21.83 -15.22
C ILE A 100 -5.14 -22.40 -16.59
N CYS A 101 -4.41 -22.05 -17.65
CA CYS A 101 -4.81 -22.38 -19.03
C CYS A 101 -3.71 -23.04 -19.87
N GLY A 102 -2.52 -23.28 -19.32
CA GLY A 102 -1.38 -23.86 -20.05
C GLY A 102 -0.73 -22.92 -21.08
N GLY A 103 -1.22 -21.68 -21.22
CA GLY A 103 -0.66 -20.68 -22.13
C GLY A 103 0.76 -20.25 -21.77
N GLU A 104 1.47 -19.65 -22.73
CA GLU A 104 2.82 -19.13 -22.51
C GLU A 104 2.84 -17.99 -21.49
N LEU A 105 3.99 -17.84 -20.83
CA LEU A 105 4.24 -16.83 -19.81
C LEU A 105 5.33 -15.86 -20.26
N LYS A 106 5.07 -14.57 -20.13
CA LYS A 106 6.06 -13.51 -20.34
C LYS A 106 6.32 -12.74 -19.05
N LYS A 107 7.45 -12.05 -18.99
CA LYS A 107 7.76 -11.08 -17.93
C LYS A 107 7.28 -9.70 -18.36
N ARG A 108 7.10 -8.79 -17.40
CA ARG A 108 6.85 -7.38 -17.64
C ARG A 108 8.15 -6.61 -17.38
N ASP A 109 8.54 -5.71 -18.28
CA ASP A 109 9.87 -5.09 -18.25
C ASP A 109 10.11 -4.26 -16.98
N ASP A 110 9.10 -3.50 -16.53
CA ASP A 110 9.12 -2.71 -15.30
C ASP A 110 9.23 -3.56 -14.03
N ASP A 111 8.72 -4.80 -14.05
CA ASP A 111 8.87 -5.75 -12.95
C ASP A 111 10.28 -6.35 -12.89
N GLN A 112 11.13 -6.15 -13.92
CA GLN A 112 12.53 -6.59 -13.93
C GLN A 112 13.52 -5.44 -13.70
N ASP A 113 13.05 -4.20 -13.64
CA ASP A 113 13.88 -3.03 -13.32
C ASP A 113 14.16 -2.97 -11.81
N GLU A 114 15.22 -3.65 -11.38
CA GLU A 114 15.63 -3.68 -9.97
C GLU A 114 15.91 -2.28 -9.42
N ALA A 115 16.49 -1.38 -10.22
CA ALA A 115 16.84 -0.03 -9.77
C ALA A 115 15.59 0.80 -9.47
N ALA A 116 14.57 0.72 -10.34
CA ALA A 116 13.30 1.39 -10.11
C ALA A 116 12.50 0.78 -8.93
N ILE A 117 12.61 -0.54 -8.71
CA ILE A 117 12.02 -1.20 -7.54
C ILE A 117 12.73 -0.72 -6.26
N ASP A 118 14.06 -0.77 -6.25
CA ASP A 118 14.86 -0.38 -5.09
C ASP A 118 14.68 1.10 -4.75
N GLN A 119 14.61 2.00 -5.74
CA GLN A 119 14.32 3.41 -5.49
C GLN A 119 12.98 3.62 -4.77
N ARG A 120 11.94 2.86 -5.13
CA ARG A 120 10.64 2.93 -4.44
C ARG A 120 10.71 2.33 -3.04
N HIS A 121 11.39 1.20 -2.87
CA HIS A 121 11.59 0.55 -1.59
C HIS A 121 12.46 1.37 -0.63
N ASP A 122 13.46 2.10 -1.13
CA ASP A 122 14.28 3.00 -0.33
C ASP A 122 13.43 4.11 0.30
N ILE A 123 12.43 4.63 -0.42
CA ILE A 123 11.49 5.61 0.14
C ILE A 123 10.55 4.94 1.15
N TYR A 124 9.99 3.78 0.80
CA TYR A 124 9.02 3.10 1.66
C TYR A 124 9.65 2.68 2.99
N TYR A 125 10.70 1.84 2.93
CA TYR A 125 11.35 1.22 4.09
C TYR A 125 12.27 2.16 4.87
N ASN A 126 12.44 3.41 4.46
CA ASN A 126 13.22 4.37 5.22
C ASN A 126 12.49 4.76 6.51
N THR A 127 13.07 4.32 7.63
CA THR A 127 12.51 4.48 8.97
C THR A 127 12.75 5.86 9.59
N LYS A 128 13.52 6.74 8.94
CA LYS A 128 13.88 8.08 9.45
C LYS A 128 12.94 9.15 8.92
N ASN A 129 12.67 9.14 7.62
CA ASN A 129 11.83 10.14 6.99
C ASN A 129 10.92 9.59 5.87
N GLY A 130 10.98 8.29 5.57
CA GLY A 130 10.19 7.65 4.53
C GLY A 130 8.77 7.27 4.95
N THR A 131 8.16 6.34 4.22
CA THR A 131 6.77 5.91 4.47
C THR A 131 6.64 5.16 5.79
N ILE A 132 7.60 4.30 6.16
CA ILE A 132 7.61 3.68 7.49
C ILE A 132 7.76 4.70 8.62
N ALA A 133 8.46 5.82 8.40
CA ALA A 133 8.51 6.90 9.40
C ALA A 133 7.14 7.59 9.56
N ALA A 134 6.39 7.79 8.45
CA ALA A 134 5.02 8.27 8.48
C ALA A 134 4.06 7.31 9.20
N VAL A 135 4.18 6.00 8.95
CA VAL A 135 3.41 4.97 9.67
C VAL A 135 3.69 5.04 11.18
N LYS A 136 4.96 5.12 11.59
CA LYS A 136 5.34 5.26 13.01
C LYS A 136 4.75 6.51 13.65
N TYR A 137 4.66 7.62 12.92
CA TYR A 137 4.00 8.83 13.40
C TYR A 137 2.53 8.57 13.76
N TYR A 138 1.76 7.90 12.90
CA TYR A 138 0.35 7.57 13.19
C TYR A 138 0.21 6.52 14.31
N LYS A 139 1.12 5.55 14.41
CA LYS A 139 1.15 4.61 15.55
C LYS A 139 1.36 5.34 16.88
N ASN A 140 2.28 6.30 16.93
CA ASN A 140 2.47 7.14 18.12
C ASN A 140 1.23 8.00 18.45
N LEU A 141 0.50 8.47 17.43
CA LEU A 141 -0.78 9.15 17.65
C LEU A 141 -1.81 8.21 18.27
N SER A 142 -1.90 6.97 17.78
CA SER A 142 -2.77 5.94 18.36
C SER A 142 -2.45 5.68 19.84
N GLU A 143 -1.18 5.53 20.19
CA GLU A 143 -0.75 5.32 21.58
C GLU A 143 -1.09 6.50 22.51
N THR A 144 -1.05 7.72 21.98
CA THR A 144 -1.22 8.95 22.79
C THR A 144 -2.66 9.48 22.81
N LYS A 145 -3.43 9.25 21.75
CA LYS A 145 -4.79 9.79 21.56
C LYS A 145 -5.86 8.71 21.41
N GLY A 146 -5.48 7.44 21.23
CA GLY A 146 -6.39 6.34 20.92
C GLY A 146 -6.77 6.23 19.44
N VAL A 147 -6.37 7.20 18.61
CA VAL A 147 -6.70 7.26 17.17
C VAL A 147 -5.49 7.71 16.32
N PRO A 148 -5.35 7.23 15.07
CA PRO A 148 -6.19 6.19 14.45
C PRO A 148 -5.98 4.83 15.09
N VAL A 149 -6.98 3.95 15.03
CA VAL A 149 -6.80 2.53 15.39
C VAL A 149 -5.88 1.88 14.37
N ILE A 150 -4.90 1.11 14.84
CA ILE A 150 -3.88 0.49 14.00
C ILE A 150 -4.32 -0.93 13.62
N VAL A 151 -4.44 -1.18 12.31
CA VAL A 151 -4.74 -2.49 11.73
C VAL A 151 -3.52 -2.96 10.95
N GLU A 152 -2.74 -3.85 11.57
CA GLU A 152 -1.62 -4.51 10.90
C GLU A 152 -2.07 -5.82 10.26
N LEU A 153 -1.58 -6.12 9.06
CA LEU A 153 -1.87 -7.34 8.32
C LEU A 153 -0.58 -7.99 7.84
N ASP A 154 -0.47 -9.31 7.97
CA ASP A 154 0.67 -10.04 7.42
C ASP A 154 0.53 -10.20 5.91
N GLY A 155 1.31 -9.43 5.16
CA GLY A 155 1.29 -9.46 3.70
C GLY A 155 1.78 -10.78 3.09
N ARG A 156 2.30 -11.73 3.87
CA ARG A 156 2.75 -13.04 3.37
C ARG A 156 1.60 -13.99 3.07
N ASN A 157 0.48 -13.84 3.77
CA ASN A 157 -0.68 -14.71 3.66
C ASN A 157 -1.37 -14.61 2.28
N SER A 158 -2.33 -15.50 2.03
CA SER A 158 -3.16 -15.45 0.82
C SER A 158 -4.06 -14.21 0.81
N ILE A 159 -4.55 -13.84 -0.38
CA ILE A 159 -5.45 -12.68 -0.52
C ILE A 159 -6.72 -12.90 0.29
N GLU A 160 -7.24 -14.11 0.29
CA GLU A 160 -8.43 -14.51 1.02
C GLU A 160 -8.24 -14.38 2.54
N GLU A 161 -7.10 -14.84 3.06
CA GLU A 161 -6.77 -14.71 4.49
C GLU A 161 -6.59 -13.26 4.92
N VAL A 162 -5.82 -12.47 4.15
CA VAL A 162 -5.61 -11.03 4.44
C VAL A 162 -6.93 -10.26 4.38
N THR A 163 -7.79 -10.56 3.40
CA THR A 163 -9.10 -9.92 3.25
C THR A 163 -10.01 -10.25 4.41
N LYS A 164 -10.06 -11.53 4.81
CA LYS A 164 -10.84 -11.98 5.96
C LYS A 164 -10.37 -11.29 7.25
N GLU A 165 -9.07 -11.29 7.51
CA GLU A 165 -8.46 -10.65 8.68
C GLU A 165 -8.75 -9.14 8.71
N LEU A 166 -8.64 -8.46 7.56
CA LEU A 166 -8.94 -7.04 7.45
C LEU A 166 -10.40 -6.74 7.79
N ILE A 167 -11.36 -7.47 7.21
CA ILE A 167 -12.79 -7.26 7.46
C ILE A 167 -13.12 -7.53 8.94
N GLU A 168 -12.56 -8.59 9.52
CA GLU A 168 -12.73 -8.92 10.94
C GLU A 168 -12.17 -7.80 11.84
N LYS A 169 -10.98 -7.27 11.54
CA LYS A 169 -10.39 -6.17 12.32
C LYS A 169 -11.16 -4.86 12.17
N LEU A 170 -11.61 -4.52 10.96
CA LEU A 170 -12.40 -3.30 10.73
C LEU A 170 -13.77 -3.37 11.40
N GLY A 171 -14.48 -4.50 11.33
CA GLY A 171 -15.80 -4.64 11.97
C GLY A 171 -15.80 -4.54 13.50
N ASN A 172 -14.62 -4.55 14.13
CA ASN A 172 -14.45 -4.31 15.56
C ASN A 172 -14.11 -2.83 15.89
N VAL A 173 -13.97 -1.98 14.87
CA VAL A 173 -13.46 -0.61 14.97
C VAL A 173 -14.46 0.40 14.42
N ILE A 174 -15.08 0.11 13.28
CA ILE A 174 -16.09 0.95 12.60
C ILE A 174 -17.51 0.41 12.75
#